data_AF-A0A9Q3GM85-F1
#
_entry.id   AF-A0A9Q3GM85-F1
#
_cell.length_a   1.000
_cell.length_b   1.000
_cell.length_c   1.000
_cell.angle_alpha   90.00
_cell.angle_beta   90.00
_cell.angle_gamma   90.00
#
_symmetry.space_group_name_H-M   'P 1'
#
loop_
_entity.id
_entity.type
_entity.pdbx_description
1 polymer ?
#
loop_
_entity_poly.entity_id
_entity_poly.type
_entity_poly.pdbx_seq_one_letter_code
_entity_poly.pdbx_strand_id
1 'polypeptide(L)'
;MCKRACDTAAKCIAEAKEYNKQRWDKSPVAPDWPFTIIKFKGKNAVEVKLTEEFSRKHPVFPVSLVKPYFQTEEDKLPSRRKNPTPPEIVEVENSPGPVKKIIKARKVRINGKD
;
A
#
# COMPACT_ATOMS: atom_id res chain seq x y z
N MET A 1 -38.86 7.84 -26.96
CA MET A 1 -38.64 7.36 -25.57
C MET A 1 -37.15 7.46 -25.22
N CYS A 2 -36.82 8.27 -24.20
CA CYS A 2 -35.65 8.26 -23.31
C CYS A 2 -34.23 7.83 -23.77
N LYS A 3 -33.78 8.10 -25.00
CA LYS A 3 -32.37 7.83 -25.40
C LYS A 3 -31.35 8.61 -24.53
N ARG A 4 -31.57 9.91 -24.31
CA ARG A 4 -30.71 10.76 -23.47
C ARG A 4 -30.57 10.25 -22.04
N ALA A 5 -31.65 9.74 -21.45
CA ALA A 5 -31.60 9.21 -20.08
C ALA A 5 -30.72 7.97 -19.99
N CYS A 6 -30.81 7.07 -20.97
CA CYS A 6 -29.94 5.90 -21.05
C CYS A 6 -28.47 6.28 -21.26
N ASP A 7 -28.21 7.25 -22.14
CA ASP A 7 -26.85 7.73 -22.41
C ASP A 7 -26.21 8.38 -21.18
N THR A 8 -26.98 9.17 -20.42
CA THR A 8 -26.52 9.76 -19.16
C THR A 8 -26.26 8.69 -18.11
N ALA A 9 -27.15 7.72 -17.95
CA ALA A 9 -26.96 6.61 -17.02
C ALA A 9 -25.69 5.80 -17.35
N ALA A 10 -25.43 5.53 -18.64
CA ALA A 10 -24.24 4.82 -19.08
C ALA A 10 -22.94 5.60 -18.76
N LYS A 11 -22.94 6.93 -18.95
CA LYS A 11 -21.81 7.80 -18.59
C LYS A 11 -21.53 7.78 -17.08
N CYS A 12 -22.56 7.91 -16.25
CA CYS A 12 -22.41 7.85 -14.79
C CYS A 12 -21.78 6.53 -14.32
N ILE A 13 -22.18 5.41 -14.93
CA ILE A 13 -21.60 4.09 -14.61
C ILE A 13 -20.14 4.01 -15.05
N ALA A 14 -19.79 4.56 -16.21
CA ALA A 14 -18.42 4.57 -16.71
C ALA A 14 -17.51 5.44 -15.82
N GLU A 15 -17.95 6.64 -15.47
CA GLU A 15 -17.23 7.56 -14.58
C GLU A 15 -17.05 6.96 -13.17
N ALA A 16 -18.07 6.30 -12.63
CA ALA A 16 -17.97 5.62 -11.33
C ALA A 16 -16.94 4.47 -11.36
N LYS A 17 -16.90 3.71 -12.46
CA LYS A 17 -15.89 2.65 -12.65
C LYS A 17 -14.48 3.24 -12.77
N GLU A 18 -14.32 4.30 -13.53
CA GLU A 18 -13.06 5.03 -13.71
C GLU A 18 -12.54 5.58 -12.35
N TYR A 19 -13.43 6.23 -11.59
CA TYR A 19 -13.14 6.74 -10.25
C TYR A 19 -12.67 5.62 -9.30
N ASN A 20 -13.39 4.49 -9.29
CA ASN A 20 -13.03 3.35 -8.46
C ASN A 20 -11.67 2.76 -8.85
N LYS A 21 -11.38 2.60 -10.14
CA LYS A 21 -10.05 2.16 -10.60
C LYS A 21 -8.95 3.08 -10.10
N GLN A 22 -9.11 4.39 -10.32
CA GLN A 22 -8.08 5.36 -9.93
C GLN A 22 -7.90 5.48 -8.41
N ARG A 23 -8.94 5.17 -7.62
CA ARG A 23 -8.91 5.23 -6.14
C ARG A 23 -8.30 3.98 -5.52
N TRP A 24 -8.68 2.79 -6.00
CA TRP A 24 -8.34 1.50 -5.39
C TRP A 24 -7.09 0.84 -6.00
N ASP A 25 -6.82 1.05 -7.30
CA ASP A 25 -5.69 0.38 -7.99
C ASP A 25 -4.35 1.13 -7.82
N LYS A 26 -4.35 2.34 -7.23
CA LYS A 26 -3.14 3.15 -6.98
C LYS A 26 -2.48 2.88 -5.63
N SER A 27 -3.09 2.08 -4.75
CA SER A 27 -2.42 1.70 -3.51
C SER A 27 -1.26 0.77 -3.87
N PRO A 28 0.00 1.11 -3.52
CA PRO A 28 1.09 0.17 -3.69
C PRO A 28 0.72 -1.11 -2.94
N VAL A 29 0.73 -2.23 -3.67
CA VAL A 29 0.65 -3.55 -3.06
C VAL A 29 1.86 -3.65 -2.16
N ALA A 30 1.63 -3.71 -0.85
CA ALA A 30 2.72 -3.79 0.11
C ALA A 30 3.63 -4.98 -0.27
N PRO A 31 4.95 -4.76 -0.38
CA PRO A 31 5.90 -5.80 -0.77
C PRO A 31 6.16 -6.82 0.35
N ASP A 32 5.51 -6.69 1.51
CA ASP A 32 5.65 -7.62 2.62
C ASP A 32 4.60 -8.73 2.53
N TRP A 33 5.05 -9.75 1.84
CA TRP A 33 4.44 -11.05 1.58
C TRP A 33 4.12 -11.84 2.87
N PRO A 34 3.36 -12.95 2.79
CA PRO A 34 2.91 -13.73 3.94
C PRO A 34 4.01 -13.98 4.99
N PHE A 35 3.70 -13.63 6.24
CA PHE A 35 4.63 -13.85 7.34
C PHE A 35 4.66 -15.32 7.78
N THR A 36 5.86 -15.83 8.05
CA THR A 36 6.06 -17.19 8.54
C THR A 36 5.85 -17.24 10.05
N ILE A 37 5.04 -18.20 10.50
CA ILE A 37 4.88 -18.53 11.91
C ILE A 37 6.09 -19.33 12.39
N ILE A 38 6.76 -18.85 13.43
CA ILE A 38 7.89 -19.55 14.05
C ILE A 38 7.38 -20.57 15.06
N LYS A 39 6.52 -20.13 15.99
CA LYS A 39 6.02 -20.96 17.09
C LYS A 39 4.74 -20.41 17.69
N PHE A 40 3.95 -21.30 18.29
CA PHE A 40 2.79 -20.93 19.08
C PHE A 40 3.20 -20.57 20.52
N LYS A 41 2.67 -19.46 21.03
CA LYS A 41 2.81 -19.03 22.41
C LYS A 41 1.51 -19.37 23.14
N GLY A 42 1.49 -20.56 23.72
CA GLY A 42 0.26 -21.11 24.32
C GLY A 42 -0.83 -21.32 23.27
N LYS A 43 -2.10 -21.10 23.65
CA LYS A 43 -3.26 -21.38 22.80
C LYS A 43 -3.69 -20.20 21.93
N ASN A 44 -3.42 -18.97 22.37
CA ASN A 44 -4.04 -17.77 21.80
C ASN A 44 -3.05 -16.82 21.11
N ALA A 45 -1.76 -17.15 21.05
CA ALA A 45 -0.76 -16.27 20.48
C ALA A 45 0.26 -17.01 19.62
N VAL A 46 0.84 -16.29 18.66
CA VAL A 46 1.74 -16.81 17.63
C VAL A 46 2.91 -15.87 17.47
N GLU A 47 4.13 -16.41 17.50
CA GLU A 47 5.35 -15.68 17.19
C GLU A 47 5.62 -15.75 15.69
N VAL A 48 5.80 -14.59 15.09
CA VAL A 48 5.91 -14.38 13.65
C VAL A 48 7.30 -13.86 13.32
N LYS A 49 7.88 -14.35 12.22
CA LYS A 49 9.16 -13.84 11.70
C LYS A 49 8.92 -12.50 11.00
N LEU A 50 9.26 -11.41 11.68
CA LEU A 50 9.16 -10.05 11.14
C LEU A 50 10.40 -9.69 10.30
N THR A 51 10.20 -8.94 9.21
CA THR A 51 11.27 -8.33 8.41
C THR A 51 11.91 -7.15 9.15
N GLU A 52 13.06 -6.68 8.68
CA GLU A 52 13.84 -5.61 9.34
C GLU A 52 13.02 -4.33 9.57
N GLU A 53 12.14 -4.00 8.63
CA GLU A 53 11.22 -2.86 8.70
C GLU A 53 10.28 -2.91 9.92
N PHE A 54 9.90 -4.12 10.34
CA PHE A 54 9.00 -4.35 11.47
C PHE A 54 9.73 -4.80 12.75
N SER A 55 11.06 -4.75 12.78
CA SER A 55 11.87 -5.12 13.95
C SER A 55 11.49 -4.37 15.24
N ARG A 56 10.94 -3.15 15.11
CA ARG A 56 10.45 -2.33 16.23
C ARG A 56 9.12 -2.80 16.83
N LYS A 57 8.39 -3.68 16.13
CA LYS A 57 7.10 -4.22 16.57
C LYS A 57 7.29 -5.50 17.35
N HIS A 58 6.30 -5.83 18.19
CA HIS A 58 6.36 -7.07 18.95
C HIS A 58 6.15 -8.27 18.01
N PRO A 59 6.99 -9.32 18.06
CA PRO A 59 6.89 -10.45 17.13
C PRO A 59 5.75 -11.42 17.47
N VAL A 60 5.16 -11.33 18.66
CA VAL A 60 4.05 -12.19 19.09
C VAL A 60 2.71 -11.47 18.89
N PHE A 61 1.80 -12.10 18.17
CA PHE A 61 0.46 -11.61 17.87
C PHE A 61 -0.62 -12.59 18.35
N PRO A 62 -1.82 -12.10 18.72
CA PRO A 62 -2.95 -12.96 19.01
C PRO A 62 -3.47 -13.67 17.75
N VAL A 63 -3.91 -14.92 17.88
CA VAL A 63 -4.44 -15.75 16.77
C VAL A 63 -5.62 -15.10 16.05
N SER A 64 -6.38 -14.24 16.72
CA SER A 64 -7.52 -13.52 16.16
C SER A 64 -7.13 -12.53 15.06
N LEU A 65 -5.89 -12.06 15.06
CA LEU A 65 -5.35 -11.16 14.04
C LEU A 65 -4.62 -11.92 12.93
N VAL A 66 -4.44 -13.23 13.08
CA VAL A 66 -3.74 -14.06 12.09
C VAL A 66 -4.76 -14.61 11.10
N LYS A 67 -4.54 -14.31 9.82
CA LYS A 67 -5.32 -14.90 8.72
C LYS A 67 -4.45 -15.92 7.96
N PRO A 68 -4.93 -17.17 7.78
CA PRO A 68 -4.22 -18.14 6.96
C PRO A 68 -4.04 -17.61 5.53
N TYR A 69 -2.82 -17.69 5.03
CA TYR A 69 -2.51 -17.37 3.65
C TYR A 69 -2.62 -18.63 2.80
N PHE A 70 -3.32 -18.54 1.68
CA PHE A 70 -3.41 -19.60 0.68
C PHE A 70 -2.78 -19.09 -0.61
N GLN A 71 -1.81 -19.83 -1.14
CA GLN A 71 -1.25 -19.52 -2.44
C GLN A 71 -2.36 -19.65 -3.50
N THR A 72 -2.44 -18.66 -4.39
CA THR A 72 -3.45 -18.67 -5.44
C THR A 72 -2.97 -19.58 -6.56
N GLU A 73 -3.58 -20.76 -6.67
CA GLU A 73 -3.38 -21.66 -7.82
C GLU A 73 -4.06 -21.06 -9.05
N GLU A 74 -3.27 -20.70 -10.07
CA GLU A 74 -3.76 -20.05 -11.29
C GLU A 74 -4.72 -20.96 -12.08
N ASP A 75 -4.48 -22.26 -12.06
CA ASP A 75 -5.28 -23.28 -12.77
C ASP A 75 -6.72 -23.38 -12.24
N LYS A 76 -6.92 -23.10 -10.95
CA LYS A 76 -8.25 -23.16 -10.30
C LYS A 76 -9.05 -21.88 -10.48
N LEU A 77 -8.40 -20.76 -10.83
CA LEU A 77 -9.01 -19.44 -10.92
C LEU A 77 -8.60 -18.72 -12.22
N PRO A 78 -8.93 -19.27 -13.40
CA PRO A 78 -8.47 -18.76 -14.69
C PRO A 78 -8.99 -17.35 -15.02
N SER A 79 -10.10 -16.92 -14.43
CA SER A 79 -10.66 -15.58 -14.63
C SER A 79 -10.04 -14.49 -13.74
N ARG A 80 -9.10 -14.83 -12.86
CA ARG A 80 -8.47 -13.86 -11.97
C ARG A 80 -7.44 -13.05 -12.76
N ARG A 81 -7.64 -11.73 -12.82
CA ARG A 81 -6.63 -10.83 -13.40
C ARG A 81 -5.38 -10.90 -12.52
N LYS A 82 -4.23 -11.23 -13.11
CA LYS A 82 -2.94 -11.10 -12.42
C LYS A 82 -2.74 -9.61 -12.14
N ASN A 83 -2.44 -9.27 -10.89
CA ASN A 83 -2.03 -7.90 -10.59
C ASN A 83 -0.75 -7.60 -11.38
N PRO A 84 -0.57 -6.37 -11.89
CA PRO A 84 0.69 -6.00 -12.53
C PRO A 84 1.82 -6.25 -11.53
N THR A 85 2.91 -6.87 -12.01
CA THR A 85 4.13 -7.06 -11.22
C THR A 85 4.53 -5.71 -10.62
N PRO A 86 4.78 -5.63 -9.30
CA PRO A 86 5.27 -4.39 -8.68
C PRO A 86 6.47 -3.87 -9.47
N PRO A 87 6.56 -2.55 -9.73
CA PRO A 87 7.72 -1.99 -10.41
C PRO A 87 8.98 -2.31 -9.59
N GLU A 88 10.02 -2.76 -10.27
CA GLU A 88 11.34 -2.96 -9.67
C GLU A 88 11.80 -1.63 -9.08
N ILE A 89 11.97 -1.60 -7.75
CA ILE A 89 12.44 -0.41 -7.05
C ILE A 89 13.92 -0.27 -7.39
N VAL A 90 14.23 0.56 -8.38
CA VAL A 90 15.61 0.93 -8.66
C VAL A 90 16.11 1.69 -7.43
N GLU A 91 17.15 1.17 -6.77
CA GLU A 91 17.86 1.90 -5.72
C GLU A 91 18.40 3.19 -6.33
N VAL A 92 17.70 4.30 -6.13
CA VAL A 92 18.22 5.61 -6.49
C VAL A 92 19.36 5.88 -5.55
N GLU A 93 20.59 5.72 -6.05
CA GLU A 93 21.80 6.17 -5.40
C GLU A 93 21.57 7.62 -4.95
N ASN A 94 21.51 7.82 -3.63
CA ASN A 94 21.44 9.14 -3.00
C ASN A 94 22.79 9.83 -3.21
N SER A 95 23.09 10.23 -4.44
CA SER A 95 24.15 11.19 -4.70
C SER A 95 23.68 12.54 -4.17
N PRO A 96 24.43 13.18 -3.25
CA PRO A 96 24.07 14.49 -2.73
C PRO A 96 24.16 15.50 -3.87
N GLY A 97 23.03 15.83 -4.48
CA GLY A 97 22.94 16.92 -5.44
C GLY A 97 23.41 18.24 -4.80
N PRO A 98 23.97 19.18 -5.59
CA PRO A 98 24.50 20.43 -5.04
C PRO A 98 23.36 21.23 -4.40
N VAL A 99 23.39 21.30 -3.06
CA VAL A 99 22.45 22.11 -2.28
C VAL A 99 22.71 23.58 -2.61
N LYS A 100 21.80 24.19 -3.38
CA LYS A 100 22.01 25.55 -3.88
C LYS A 100 22.06 26.58 -2.74
N LYS A 101 21.26 26.44 -1.67
CA LYS A 101 21.30 27.30 -0.47
C LYS A 101 20.74 26.58 0.76
N ILE A 102 21.41 26.76 1.91
CA ILE A 102 20.94 26.33 3.24
C ILE A 102 20.58 27.59 4.03
N ILE A 103 19.32 27.73 4.45
CA ILE A 103 18.89 28.82 5.32
C ILE A 103 19.29 28.45 6.75
N LYS A 104 20.35 29.07 7.27
CA LYS A 104 20.97 28.74 8.57
C LYS A 104 20.24 29.32 9.79
N ALA A 105 19.37 30.30 9.61
CA ALA A 105 18.72 30.99 10.72
C ALA A 105 17.21 31.07 10.53
N ARG A 106 16.48 30.75 11.60
CA ARG A 106 15.03 30.94 11.69
C ARG A 106 14.74 32.45 11.73
N LYS A 107 14.11 32.99 10.69
CA LYS A 107 13.62 34.38 10.69
C LYS A 107 12.44 34.45 11.67
N VAL A 108 12.66 35.05 12.84
CA VAL A 108 11.59 35.32 13.82
C VAL A 108 10.95 36.65 13.46
N ARG A 109 9.62 36.66 13.33
CA ARG A 109 8.85 37.91 13.17
C ARG A 109 8.86 38.64 14.51
N ILE A 110 9.42 39.84 14.54
CA ILE A 110 9.25 40.76 15.66
C ILE A 110 8.42 41.94 15.13
N ASN A 111 7.23 42.13 15.70
CA ASN A 111 6.32 43.26 15.44
C ASN A 111 5.90 43.53 13.97
N GLY A 112 5.51 42.48 13.24
CA GLY A 112 4.62 42.63 12.08
C GLY A 112 5.15 43.39 10.87
N LYS A 113 6.47 43.62 10.74
CA LYS A 113 7.10 44.09 9.51
C LYS A 113 8.28 43.19 9.16
N ASP A 114 8.45 42.97 7.85
CA ASP A 114 9.41 42.03 7.27
C ASP A 114 10.88 42.41 7.50
#